data_AF-Q215M8-F1
#
_entry.id   AF-Q215M8-F1
#
_cell.length_a   1.000
_cell.length_b   1.000
_cell.length_c   1.000
_cell.angle_alpha   90.00
_cell.angle_beta   90.00
_cell.angle_gamma   90.00
#
_symmetry.space_group_name_H-M   'P 1'
#
loop_
_entity.id
_entity.type
_entity.pdbx_description
1 polymer ?
#
loop_
_entity_poly.entity_id
_entity_poly.type
_entity_poly.pdbx_seq_one_letter_code
_entity_poly.pdbx_strand_id
1 'polypeptide(L)'
;MSEDWNTKYGVRRVRRDPPTLDEAIFAAMGITDDLESQAEIAASLMGMPVESVQTEVRKASRAAARTTRVITGEQGFQRSIVVERRVTRKFGNDKRIGS
;
A
#
# COMPACT_ATOMS: atom_id res chain seq x y z
N MET A 1 -9.86 -23.98 -3.39
CA MET A 1 -9.84 -24.99 -2.32
C MET A 1 -10.32 -24.29 -1.05
N SER A 2 -11.54 -24.59 -0.58
CA SER A 2 -12.01 -24.14 0.74
C SER A 2 -11.51 -25.17 1.74
N GLU A 3 -10.49 -24.83 2.54
CA GLU A 3 -10.07 -25.68 3.66
C GLU A 3 -11.05 -25.47 4.79
N ASP A 4 -12.03 -26.36 4.82
CA ASP A 4 -12.98 -26.49 5.89
C ASP A 4 -12.25 -26.92 7.18
N TRP A 5 -12.25 -26.06 8.21
CA TRP A 5 -11.65 -26.32 9.52
C TRP A 5 -12.62 -27.11 10.40
N ASN A 6 -12.30 -28.38 10.63
CA ASN A 6 -13.00 -29.23 11.57
C ASN A 6 -12.70 -28.82 13.02
N THR A 7 -13.74 -28.35 13.71
CA THR A 7 -13.71 -28.12 15.16
C THR A 7 -14.56 -29.16 15.88
N LYS A 8 -14.42 -29.28 17.20
CA LYS A 8 -15.30 -30.15 18.02
C LYS A 8 -16.79 -29.76 17.97
N TYR A 9 -17.12 -28.59 17.43
CA TYR A 9 -18.48 -28.08 17.25
C TYR A 9 -18.94 -28.10 15.78
N GLY A 10 -18.22 -28.80 14.91
CA GLY A 10 -18.52 -28.90 13.48
C GLY A 10 -17.57 -28.09 12.59
N VAL A 11 -17.91 -28.08 11.31
CA VAL A 11 -17.08 -27.54 10.23
C VAL A 11 -17.18 -26.01 10.20
N ARG A 12 -16.04 -25.33 10.16
CA ARG A 12 -15.95 -23.87 9.96
C ARG A 12 -15.24 -23.57 8.65
N ARG A 13 -15.73 -22.57 7.92
CA ARG A 13 -15.00 -22.07 6.74
C ARG A 13 -13.90 -21.11 7.18
N VAL A 14 -12.69 -21.33 6.69
CA VAL A 14 -11.56 -20.43 6.92
C VAL A 14 -11.45 -19.47 5.74
N ARG A 15 -11.46 -18.15 6.03
CA ARG A 15 -11.12 -17.16 5.02
C ARG A 15 -9.60 -17.18 4.83
N ARG A 16 -9.16 -17.42 3.60
CA ARG A 16 -7.77 -17.31 3.19
C ARG A 16 -7.61 -16.03 2.39
N ASP A 17 -6.92 -15.06 2.98
CA ASP A 17 -6.46 -13.87 2.28
C ASP A 17 -4.95 -14.06 2.03
N PRO A 18 -4.53 -14.44 0.81
CA PRO A 18 -3.11 -14.57 0.49
C PRO A 18 -2.43 -13.20 0.56
N PRO A 19 -1.12 -13.15 0.88
CA PRO A 19 -0.40 -11.88 0.92
C PRO A 19 -0.44 -11.20 -0.45
N THR A 20 -0.51 -9.89 -0.44
CA THR A 20 -0.49 -9.05 -1.63
C THR A 20 0.91 -8.51 -1.90
N LEU A 21 1.18 -8.15 -3.16
CA LEU A 21 2.47 -7.56 -3.52
C LEU A 21 2.73 -6.25 -2.77
N ASP A 22 1.69 -5.44 -2.54
CA ASP A 22 1.80 -4.18 -1.79
C ASP A 22 2.23 -4.43 -0.33
N GLU A 23 1.71 -5.49 0.30
CA GLU A 23 2.12 -5.87 1.66
C GLU A 23 3.57 -6.37 1.71
N ALA A 24 4.00 -7.13 0.70
CA ALA A 24 5.39 -7.56 0.60
C ALA A 24 6.36 -6.38 0.38
N ILE A 25 5.98 -5.42 -0.47
CA ILE A 25 6.76 -4.19 -0.70
C ILE A 25 6.82 -3.37 0.60
N PHE A 26 5.69 -3.21 1.29
CA PHE A 26 5.64 -2.49 2.56
C PHE A 26 6.55 -3.13 3.61
N ALA A 27 6.56 -4.46 3.72
CA ALA A 27 7.46 -5.18 4.62
C ALA A 27 8.94 -4.98 4.25
N ALA A 28 9.28 -5.06 2.96
CA ALA A 28 10.66 -4.88 2.48
C ALA A 28 11.20 -3.47 2.73
N MET A 29 10.36 -2.44 2.56
CA MET A 29 10.72 -1.05 2.89
C MET A 29 11.04 -0.84 4.36
N GLY A 30 10.45 -1.64 5.26
CA GLY A 30 10.75 -1.60 6.69
C GLY A 30 12.09 -2.25 7.06
N ILE A 31 12.74 -2.96 6.13
CA ILE A 31 13.99 -3.70 6.35
C ILE A 31 15.19 -2.96 5.78
N THR A 32 15.03 -2.28 4.64
CA THR A 32 16.13 -1.62 3.92
C THR A 32 15.63 -0.42 3.10
N ASP A 33 16.49 0.57 2.89
CA ASP A 33 16.24 1.75 2.04
C ASP A 33 16.69 1.56 0.58
N ASP A 34 17.48 0.51 0.30
CA ASP A 34 17.96 0.22 -1.05
C ASP A 34 16.85 -0.41 -1.92
N LEU A 35 16.56 0.21 -3.06
CA LEU A 35 15.44 -0.18 -3.92
C LEU A 35 15.63 -1.54 -4.61
N GLU A 36 16.88 -1.92 -4.89
CA GLU A 36 17.20 -3.22 -5.49
C GLU A 36 16.98 -4.34 -4.47
N SER A 37 17.53 -4.17 -3.27
CA SER A 37 17.31 -5.06 -2.13
C SER A 37 15.83 -5.18 -1.76
N GLN A 38 15.08 -4.07 -1.75
CA GLN A 38 13.63 -4.09 -1.52
C GLN A 38 12.89 -4.99 -2.53
N ALA A 39 13.27 -4.90 -3.81
CA ALA A 39 12.66 -5.71 -4.86
C ALA A 39 12.98 -7.20 -4.72
N GLU A 40 14.22 -7.54 -4.35
CA GLU A 40 14.61 -8.93 -4.10
C GLU A 40 13.85 -9.55 -2.92
N ILE A 41 13.73 -8.82 -1.81
CA ILE A 41 13.01 -9.28 -0.62
C ILE A 41 11.52 -9.47 -0.95
N ALA A 42 10.88 -8.48 -1.57
CA ALA A 42 9.46 -8.56 -1.91
C ALA A 42 9.17 -9.67 -2.94
N ALA A 43 10.06 -9.87 -3.92
CA ALA A 43 9.99 -10.98 -4.87
C ALA A 43 10.09 -12.35 -4.18
N SER A 44 11.01 -12.48 -3.23
CA SER A 44 11.17 -13.70 -2.41
C SER A 44 9.93 -14.00 -1.57
N LEU A 45 9.33 -12.97 -0.95
CA LEU A 45 8.09 -13.11 -0.16
C LEU A 45 6.89 -13.55 -1.01
N MET A 46 6.82 -13.08 -2.27
CA MET A 46 5.70 -13.35 -3.18
C MET A 46 5.92 -14.56 -4.09
N GLY A 47 7.14 -15.08 -4.17
CA GLY A 47 7.51 -16.13 -5.13
C GLY A 47 7.44 -15.66 -6.59
N MET A 48 7.75 -14.38 -6.85
CA MET A 48 7.66 -13.75 -8.17
C MET A 48 9.06 -13.38 -8.71
N PRO A 49 9.23 -13.19 -10.03
CA PRO A 49 10.49 -12.68 -10.59
C PRO A 49 10.78 -11.25 -10.12
N VAL A 50 12.03 -10.96 -9.75
CA VAL A 50 12.46 -9.63 -9.27
C VAL A 50 12.12 -8.52 -10.26
N GLU A 51 12.31 -8.76 -11.56
CA GLU A 51 12.02 -7.82 -12.65
C GLU A 51 10.56 -7.32 -12.63
N SER A 52 9.62 -8.21 -12.27
CA SER A 52 8.19 -7.86 -12.18
C SER A 52 7.87 -6.97 -10.97
N VAL A 53 8.67 -7.07 -9.91
CA VAL A 53 8.48 -6.34 -8.64
C VAL A 53 9.17 -4.97 -8.66
N GLN A 54 10.29 -4.83 -9.37
CA GLN A 54 11.06 -3.58 -9.42
C GLN A 54 10.23 -2.35 -9.80
N THR A 55 9.31 -2.50 -10.75
CA THR A 55 8.46 -1.38 -11.21
C THR A 55 7.52 -0.90 -10.11
N GLU A 56 6.91 -1.83 -9.36
CA GLU A 56 6.00 -1.51 -8.25
C GLU A 56 6.75 -0.95 -7.04
N VAL A 57 7.95 -1.46 -6.72
CA VAL A 57 8.80 -0.89 -5.65
C VAL A 57 9.16 0.56 -5.95
N ARG A 58 9.61 0.86 -7.18
CA ARG A 58 9.93 2.24 -7.58
C ARG A 58 8.71 3.16 -7.49
N LYS A 59 7.51 2.64 -7.77
CA LYS A 59 6.25 3.39 -7.67
C LYS A 59 5.87 3.64 -6.20
N ALA A 60 6.00 2.64 -5.33
CA ALA A 60 5.77 2.76 -3.90
C ALA A 60 6.73 3.75 -3.25
N SER A 61 8.03 3.70 -3.58
CA SER A 61 9.04 4.65 -3.12
C SER A 61 8.69 6.11 -3.49
N ARG A 62 8.29 6.36 -4.74
CA ARG A 62 7.83 7.69 -5.16
C ARG A 62 6.59 8.15 -4.41
N ALA A 63 5.66 7.25 -4.11
CA ALA A 63 4.46 7.57 -3.35
C ALA A 63 4.81 7.94 -1.90
N ALA A 64 5.70 7.18 -1.26
CA ALA A 64 6.20 7.44 0.09
C ALA A 64 6.94 8.78 0.21
N ALA A 65 7.75 9.14 -0.80
CA ALA A 65 8.43 10.43 -0.86
C ALA A 65 7.46 11.62 -1.00
N ARG A 66 6.32 11.43 -1.66
CA ARG A 66 5.30 12.48 -1.84
C ARG A 66 4.52 12.79 -0.56
N THR A 67 4.35 11.82 0.33
CA THR A 67 3.65 11.99 1.60
C THR A 67 4.46 12.81 2.62
N THR A 68 5.79 12.80 2.51
CA THR A 68 6.69 13.58 3.38
C THR A 68 7.22 14.79 2.64
N ARG A 69 6.44 15.88 2.56
CA ARG A 69 6.97 17.18 2.09
C ARG A 69 7.42 18.01 3.29
N VAL A 70 8.74 18.08 3.51
CA VAL A 70 9.33 19.12 4.35
C VAL A 70 9.34 20.41 3.52
N ILE A 71 8.41 21.32 3.82
CA ILE A 71 8.49 22.69 3.32
C ILE A 71 9.50 23.39 4.22
N THR A 72 10.69 23.69 3.71
CA THR A 72 11.62 24.59 4.37
C THR A 72 10.97 25.97 4.44
N GLY A 73 10.38 26.28 5.61
CA GLY A 73 10.05 27.64 5.98
C GLY A 73 11.34 28.45 6.14
N GLU A 74 11.23 29.73 5.84
CA GLU A 74 12.29 30.73 5.98
C GLU A 74 13.04 30.60 7.32
N GLN A 75 14.38 30.54 7.21
CA GLN A 75 15.41 30.52 8.24
C GLN A 75 15.16 29.68 9.52
N GLY A 76 15.74 28.48 9.56
CA GLY A 76 16.30 27.90 10.79
C GLY A 76 15.42 26.98 11.64
N PHE A 77 14.16 26.73 11.28
CA PHE A 77 13.29 25.81 12.03
C PHE A 77 12.69 24.72 11.15
N GLN A 78 13.18 23.48 11.29
CA GLN A 78 12.54 22.32 10.68
C GLN A 78 11.24 22.03 11.42
N ARG A 79 10.09 22.28 10.78
CA ARG A 79 8.76 21.88 11.28
C ARG A 79 8.25 20.72 10.44
N SER A 80 8.05 19.56 11.07
CA SER A 80 7.36 18.43 10.44
C SER A 80 5.86 18.74 10.33
N ILE A 81 5.31 18.71 9.12
CA ILE A 81 3.87 18.91 8.88
C ILE A 81 3.31 17.62 8.26
N VAL A 82 2.29 17.04 8.90
CA VAL A 82 1.52 15.92 8.36
C VAL A 82 0.26 16.48 7.70
N VAL A 83 0.06 16.18 6.41
CA VAL A 83 -1.14 16.62 5.67
C VAL A 83 -2.09 15.46 5.49
N GLU A 84 -3.26 15.54 6.15
CA GLU A 84 -4.36 14.60 5.93
C GLU A 84 -5.28 15.11 4.83
N ARG A 85 -5.39 14.38 3.71
CA ARG A 85 -6.26 14.76 2.58
C ARG A 85 -7.65 14.16 2.76
N ARG A 86 -8.63 14.98 3.16
CA ARG A 86 -10.05 14.61 3.14
C ARG A 86 -10.61 14.67 1.72
N VAL A 87 -10.96 13.52 1.13
CA VAL A 87 -11.63 13.46 -0.18
C VAL A 87 -13.11 13.77 0.00
N THR A 88 -13.54 14.98 -0.37
CA THR A 88 -14.96 15.33 -0.42
C THR A 88 -15.56 14.78 -1.71
N ARG A 89 -16.45 13.78 -1.59
CA ARG A 89 -17.28 13.37 -2.72
C ARG A 89 -18.28 14.49 -3.01
N LYS A 90 -18.10 15.21 -4.13
CA LYS A 90 -19.17 16.06 -4.65
C LYS A 90 -20.28 15.13 -5.14
N PHE A 91 -21.38 15.03 -4.39
CA PHE A 91 -22.62 14.51 -4.94
C PHE A 91 -23.05 15.46 -6.06
N GLY A 92 -22.99 14.97 -7.30
CA GLY A 92 -23.51 15.70 -8.45
C GLY A 92 -25.03 15.81 -8.32
N ASN A 93 -25.52 17.03 -8.20
CA ASN A 93 -26.93 17.35 -8.31
C ASN A 93 -27.34 17.22 -9.78
N ASP A 94 -27.68 16.01 -10.22
CA ASP A 94 -28.23 15.74 -11.56
C ASP A 94 -29.71 16.14 -11.57
N LYS A 95 -29.98 17.45 -11.74
CA LYS A 95 -31.30 17.93 -12.16
C LYS A 95 -31.39 17.80 -13.69
N ARG A 96 -31.82 16.63 -14.16
CA ARG A 96 -32.50 16.45 -15.47
C ARG A 96 -34.00 16.56 -15.16
N ILE A 97 -34.69 17.68 -15.39
CA ILE A 97 -35.23 18.21 -16.66
C ILE A 97 -35.83 17.11 -17.55
N GLY A 98 -37.16 17.16 -17.70
CA GLY A 98 -38.03 16.35 -18.57
C GLY A 98 -39.17 15.72 -17.77
N SER A 99 -40.46 15.92 -18.06
CA SER A 99 -41.18 16.61 -19.14
C SER A 99 -42.59 16.92 -18.64
#